data_AF-A0A8M1KDU1-F1
#
_entry.id   AF-A0A8M1KDU1-F1
#
_cell.length_a   1.000
_cell.length_b   1.000
_cell.length_c   1.000
_cell.angle_alpha   90.00
_cell.angle_beta   90.00
_cell.angle_gamma   90.00
#
_symmetry.space_group_name_H-M   'P 1'
#
loop_
_entity.id
_entity.type
_entity.pdbx_description
1 polymer ?
#
loop_
_entity_poly.entity_id
_entity_poly.type
_entity_poly.pdbx_seq_one_letter_code
_entity_poly.pdbx_strand_id
1 'polypeptide(L)'
;MQTSARAISVKRGHDITFRWDANCGVDGTWKKDGLTLHNGGRINITEPTQYLCFNLTIRDATDEDEGEYTLKLSNWHGDASGSAKVKVLDFAVAWRKIDHQRNDKVKTAQREFTPSNPEAQRLRFLLHGPVGAGKSSIANSVNTVFQGRTTVNAHAAPSTGKSETTTYNMYEVKDEQGRKLSFVFNDIMGLEGTETGGVLTADIISALKGHIKDGYEFNPSSSLSAGLYYNNNPTLDDKVHCLVSVIPADKILLLEESHGLIKKMREVRDVAKNLDIPHVVLMTHVDSCPLVKEDLDKIYFSKKIKIANYHEENRVDEKVDCVILDALDNIVNFANDYVIRQIE
;
A
#
# COMPACT_ATOMS: atom_id res chain seq x y z
N MET A 1 -39.45 -5.24 11.34
CA MET A 1 -38.55 -4.42 10.50
C MET A 1 -37.39 -5.29 10.06
N GLN A 2 -37.16 -5.43 8.74
CA GLN A 2 -36.04 -6.20 8.20
C GLN A 2 -34.84 -5.25 8.09
N THR A 3 -33.80 -5.47 8.89
CA THR A 3 -32.54 -4.71 8.76
C THR A 3 -31.76 -5.25 7.56
N SER A 4 -31.18 -4.34 6.78
CA SER A 4 -30.39 -4.66 5.58
C SER A 4 -29.25 -5.63 5.91
N ALA A 5 -29.00 -6.61 5.03
CA ALA A 5 -27.96 -7.60 5.21
C ALA A 5 -26.57 -6.96 5.37
N ARG A 6 -25.90 -7.24 6.48
CA ARG A 6 -24.51 -6.80 6.72
C ARG A 6 -23.53 -7.80 6.12
N ALA A 7 -22.51 -7.35 5.38
CA ALA A 7 -21.43 -8.23 4.92
C ALA A 7 -20.35 -8.33 6.01
N ILE A 8 -19.92 -9.55 6.33
CA ILE A 8 -18.87 -9.84 7.33
C ILE A 8 -17.82 -10.73 6.66
N SER A 9 -16.55 -10.37 6.82
CA SER A 9 -15.42 -11.15 6.31
C SER A 9 -14.57 -11.66 7.48
N VAL A 10 -14.33 -12.97 7.56
CA VAL A 10 -13.56 -13.59 8.65
C VAL A 10 -12.39 -14.38 8.08
N LYS A 11 -11.23 -14.34 8.75
CA LYS A 11 -10.03 -15.08 8.33
C LYS A 11 -10.19 -16.57 8.65
N ARG A 12 -9.72 -17.45 7.77
CA ARG A 12 -9.65 -18.90 8.05
C ARG A 12 -8.91 -19.16 9.36
N GLY A 13 -9.49 -20.01 10.21
CA GLY A 13 -8.97 -20.32 11.55
C GLY A 13 -9.17 -19.22 12.61
N HIS A 14 -9.97 -18.19 12.34
CA HIS A 14 -10.41 -17.23 13.36
C HIS A 14 -11.87 -17.47 13.74
N ASP A 15 -12.26 -17.02 14.92
CA ASP A 15 -13.63 -17.16 15.40
C ASP A 15 -14.57 -16.13 14.73
N ILE A 16 -15.70 -16.61 14.21
CA ILE A 16 -16.81 -15.76 13.76
C ILE A 16 -17.68 -15.48 14.98
N THR A 17 -17.87 -14.21 15.37
CA THR A 17 -18.75 -13.85 16.49
C THR A 17 -19.82 -12.88 16.05
N PHE A 18 -21.07 -13.25 16.30
CA PHE A 18 -22.23 -12.39 16.17
C PHE A 18 -22.78 -12.04 17.54
N ARG A 19 -23.16 -10.77 17.70
CA ARG A 19 -23.82 -10.27 18.90
C ARG A 19 -25.04 -9.46 18.50
N TRP A 20 -26.15 -9.75 19.16
CA TRP A 20 -27.38 -9.00 19.00
C TRP A 20 -27.98 -8.67 20.36
N ASP A 21 -28.11 -7.38 20.65
CA ASP A 21 -28.77 -6.91 21.87
C ASP A 21 -30.26 -6.65 21.58
N ALA A 22 -31.15 -7.22 22.40
CA ALA A 22 -32.60 -7.05 22.29
C ALA A 22 -33.09 -6.11 23.41
N ASN A 23 -34.13 -5.31 23.14
CA ASN A 23 -34.69 -4.37 24.11
C ASN A 23 -35.92 -4.92 24.88
N CYS A 24 -36.34 -6.15 24.57
CA CYS A 24 -37.50 -6.79 25.18
C CYS A 24 -37.32 -8.32 25.17
N GLY A 25 -38.11 -9.03 25.98
CA GLY A 25 -38.13 -10.50 25.98
C GLY A 25 -38.56 -11.04 24.63
N VAL A 26 -37.67 -11.76 23.97
CA VAL A 26 -37.86 -12.39 22.66
C VAL A 26 -37.22 -13.77 22.67
N ASP A 27 -37.80 -14.69 21.92
CA ASP A 27 -37.17 -15.97 21.63
C ASP A 27 -36.32 -15.82 20.36
N GLY A 28 -35.08 -16.31 20.40
CA GLY A 28 -34.12 -16.15 19.32
C GLY A 28 -33.69 -17.48 18.71
N THR A 29 -33.67 -17.55 17.39
CA THR A 29 -33.17 -18.72 16.64
C THR A 29 -32.17 -18.29 15.57
N TRP A 30 -30.96 -18.84 15.63
CA TRP A 30 -29.93 -18.64 14.61
C TRP A 30 -30.09 -19.62 13.45
N LYS A 31 -29.88 -19.12 12.22
CA LYS A 31 -29.91 -19.91 10.99
C LYS A 31 -28.70 -19.61 10.12
N LYS A 32 -28.20 -20.61 9.39
CA LYS A 32 -27.23 -20.47 8.29
C LYS A 32 -27.87 -20.99 7.01
N ASP A 33 -27.92 -20.15 5.97
CA ASP A 33 -28.53 -20.48 4.66
C ASP A 33 -29.95 -21.07 4.79
N GLY A 34 -30.71 -20.59 5.79
CA GLY A 34 -32.07 -21.04 6.11
C GLY A 34 -32.17 -22.26 7.05
N LEU A 35 -31.07 -22.96 7.33
CA LEU A 35 -30.99 -24.10 8.24
C LEU A 35 -30.74 -23.65 9.68
N THR A 36 -31.49 -24.18 10.65
CA THR A 36 -31.33 -23.84 12.07
C THR A 36 -30.00 -24.34 12.61
N LEU A 37 -29.26 -23.46 13.27
CA LEU A 37 -28.02 -23.79 13.96
C LEU A 37 -28.31 -24.27 15.37
N HIS A 38 -27.55 -25.26 15.83
CA HIS A 38 -27.62 -25.78 17.18
C HIS A 38 -26.23 -25.74 17.82
N ASN A 39 -26.21 -25.65 19.15
CA ASN A 39 -24.97 -25.66 19.91
C ASN A 39 -24.26 -27.01 19.72
N GLY A 40 -22.96 -27.01 19.40
CA GLY A 40 -22.22 -28.24 19.16
C GLY A 40 -20.91 -28.05 18.37
N GLY A 41 -19.89 -28.84 18.73
CA GLY A 41 -18.59 -28.83 18.07
C GLY A 41 -17.93 -27.44 18.09
N ARG A 42 -17.80 -26.83 16.91
CA ARG A 42 -17.23 -25.48 16.72
C ARG A 42 -18.24 -24.35 16.96
N ILE A 43 -19.54 -24.66 17.00
CA ILE A 43 -20.63 -23.67 17.11
C ILE A 43 -21.02 -23.55 18.58
N ASN A 44 -20.94 -22.32 19.12
CA ASN A 44 -21.40 -21.97 20.45
C ASN A 44 -22.49 -20.90 20.38
N ILE A 45 -23.70 -21.27 20.82
CA ILE A 45 -24.82 -20.34 20.93
C ILE A 45 -25.05 -20.07 22.41
N THR A 46 -24.95 -18.82 22.81
CA THR A 46 -25.27 -18.39 24.18
C THR A 46 -26.66 -17.78 24.18
N GLU A 47 -27.58 -18.48 24.84
CA GLU A 47 -28.92 -17.99 25.14
C GLU A 47 -28.87 -17.28 26.50
N PRO A 48 -29.39 -16.04 26.63
CA PRO A 48 -29.25 -15.27 27.85
C PRO A 48 -30.11 -15.86 28.97
N THR A 49 -29.54 -16.03 30.16
CA THR A 49 -30.29 -16.34 31.39
C THR A 49 -31.22 -15.20 31.81
N GLN A 50 -30.96 -13.96 31.33
CA GLN A 50 -31.78 -12.77 31.53
C GLN A 50 -31.80 -11.88 30.26
N TYR A 51 -32.44 -12.39 29.21
CA TYR A 51 -33.18 -11.71 28.12
C TYR A 51 -32.69 -10.43 27.40
N LEU A 52 -31.40 -10.16 27.21
CA LEU A 52 -31.03 -8.95 26.42
C LEU A 52 -29.89 -9.14 25.40
N CYS A 53 -29.24 -10.30 25.30
CA CYS A 53 -28.10 -10.48 24.39
C CYS A 53 -28.03 -11.91 23.82
N PHE A 54 -28.05 -12.02 22.48
CA PHE A 54 -27.93 -13.28 21.74
C PHE A 54 -26.55 -13.33 21.07
N ASN A 55 -25.75 -14.34 21.43
CA ASN A 55 -24.42 -14.52 20.86
C ASN A 55 -24.32 -15.84 20.11
N LEU A 56 -23.70 -15.80 18.93
CA LEU A 56 -23.28 -16.95 18.15
C LEU A 56 -21.79 -16.84 17.88
N THR A 57 -21.02 -17.83 18.32
CA THR A 57 -19.59 -17.94 18.04
C THR A 57 -19.32 -19.23 17.27
N ILE A 58 -18.64 -19.14 16.13
CA ILE A 58 -18.17 -20.29 15.36
C ILE A 58 -16.64 -20.27 15.44
N ARG A 59 -16.06 -21.27 16.08
CA ARG A 59 -14.61 -21.39 16.25
C ARG A 59 -13.93 -21.89 15.00
N ASP A 60 -12.71 -21.44 14.78
CA ASP A 60 -11.85 -21.89 13.68
C ASP A 60 -12.56 -21.89 12.32
N ALA A 61 -12.88 -20.70 11.78
CA ALA A 61 -13.62 -20.57 10.52
C ALA A 61 -12.98 -21.33 9.35
N THR A 62 -13.83 -21.97 8.55
CA THR A 62 -13.51 -22.76 7.35
C THR A 62 -14.37 -22.32 6.17
N ASP A 63 -14.03 -22.74 4.95
CA ASP A 63 -14.81 -22.39 3.74
C ASP A 63 -16.27 -22.89 3.81
N GLU A 64 -16.55 -23.93 4.62
CA GLU A 64 -17.89 -24.44 4.87
C GLU A 64 -18.74 -23.49 5.72
N ASP A 65 -18.12 -22.55 6.44
CA ASP A 65 -18.78 -21.57 7.28
C ASP A 65 -19.21 -20.31 6.49
N GLU A 66 -18.89 -20.22 5.20
CA GLU A 66 -19.44 -19.20 4.30
C GLU A 66 -20.94 -19.38 4.12
N GLY A 67 -21.68 -18.26 4.08
CA GLY A 67 -23.14 -18.30 3.92
C GLY A 67 -23.85 -17.10 4.54
N GLU A 68 -25.17 -17.08 4.44
CA GLU A 68 -26.00 -16.09 5.09
C GLU A 68 -26.46 -16.55 6.47
N TYR A 69 -26.07 -15.82 7.50
CA TYR A 69 -26.48 -16.04 8.88
C TYR A 69 -27.64 -15.13 9.24
N THR A 70 -28.75 -15.70 9.70
CA THR A 70 -29.94 -14.96 10.09
C THR A 70 -30.29 -15.26 11.53
N LEU A 71 -30.43 -14.22 12.35
CA LEU A 71 -31.10 -14.32 13.64
C LEU A 71 -32.57 -13.97 13.44
N LYS A 72 -33.47 -14.89 13.80
CA LYS A 72 -34.91 -14.63 13.88
C LYS A 72 -35.30 -14.48 15.35
N LEU A 73 -35.99 -13.39 15.65
CA LEU A 73 -36.51 -13.05 16.96
C LEU A 73 -38.04 -12.99 16.87
N SER A 74 -38.73 -13.62 17.81
CA SER A 74 -40.19 -13.58 17.88
C SER A 74 -40.69 -13.36 19.30
N ASN A 75 -41.77 -12.61 19.45
CA ASN A 75 -42.57 -12.56 20.68
C ASN A 75 -44.06 -12.42 20.34
N TRP A 76 -44.91 -12.31 21.35
CA TRP A 76 -46.36 -12.19 21.17
C TRP A 76 -46.82 -10.93 20.42
N HIS A 77 -45.96 -9.92 20.25
CA HIS A 77 -46.26 -8.72 19.47
C HIS A 77 -45.78 -8.78 18.02
N GLY A 78 -44.89 -9.71 17.67
CA GLY A 78 -44.43 -9.90 16.30
C GLY A 78 -42.98 -10.34 16.19
N ASP A 79 -42.51 -10.31 14.94
CA ASP A 79 -41.24 -10.90 14.54
C ASP A 79 -40.25 -9.84 14.02
N ALA A 80 -38.97 -10.08 14.30
CA ALA A 80 -37.85 -9.34 13.75
C ALA A 80 -36.77 -10.31 13.27
N SER A 81 -36.01 -9.90 12.26
CA SER A 81 -34.86 -10.68 11.81
C SER A 81 -33.76 -9.77 11.30
N GLY A 82 -32.51 -10.19 11.53
CA GLY A 82 -31.35 -9.59 10.88
C GLY A 82 -30.50 -10.65 10.23
N SER A 83 -29.99 -10.32 9.05
CA SER A 83 -29.10 -11.19 8.28
C SER A 83 -27.71 -10.58 8.17
N ALA A 84 -26.71 -11.45 8.12
CA ALA A 84 -25.35 -11.12 7.79
C ALA A 84 -24.73 -12.18 6.88
N LYS A 85 -24.10 -11.76 5.79
CA LYS A 85 -23.42 -12.66 4.86
C LYS A 85 -21.96 -12.80 5.27
N VAL A 86 -21.53 -14.01 5.58
CA VAL A 86 -20.15 -14.32 5.94
C VAL A 86 -19.40 -14.83 4.72
N LYS A 87 -18.21 -14.27 4.53
CA LYS A 87 -17.20 -14.78 3.61
C LYS A 87 -15.94 -15.15 4.39
N VAL A 88 -15.40 -16.33 4.16
CA VAL A 88 -14.19 -16.83 4.79
C VAL A 88 -13.04 -16.57 3.85
N LEU A 89 -12.08 -15.79 4.34
CA LEU A 89 -10.94 -15.37 3.55
C LEU A 89 -9.77 -16.25 3.91
N ASP A 90 -9.27 -16.97 2.92
CA ASP A 90 -7.99 -17.63 3.02
C ASP A 90 -6.87 -16.60 2.85
N PHE A 91 -6.21 -16.24 3.96
CA PHE A 91 -4.93 -15.54 3.91
C PHE A 91 -3.77 -16.54 3.84
N ALA A 92 -3.95 -17.64 3.10
CA ALA A 92 -2.86 -18.33 2.43
C ALA A 92 -2.86 -17.93 0.96
N VAL A 93 -2.82 -16.63 0.69
CA VAL A 93 -2.49 -16.22 -0.67
C VAL A 93 -0.97 -16.53 -0.79
N ALA A 94 -0.66 -17.62 -1.49
CA ALA A 94 0.56 -17.73 -2.29
C ALA A 94 0.27 -16.94 -3.57
N TRP A 95 0.37 -15.61 -3.52
CA TRP A 95 0.04 -14.75 -4.66
C TRP A 95 1.24 -14.71 -5.57
N ARG A 96 1.11 -15.43 -6.68
CA ARG A 96 2.14 -15.89 -7.65
C ARG A 96 2.74 -17.21 -7.18
N LYS A 97 2.79 -18.21 -8.07
CA LYS A 97 3.68 -19.34 -7.90
C LYS A 97 5.09 -18.75 -7.81
N ILE A 98 5.64 -18.75 -6.61
CA ILE A 98 6.97 -18.22 -6.35
C ILE A 98 7.94 -19.21 -6.97
N ASP A 99 8.58 -18.78 -8.05
CA ASP A 99 9.67 -19.50 -8.65
C ASP A 99 10.97 -18.85 -8.16
N HIS A 100 11.66 -19.51 -7.22
CA HIS A 100 12.93 -19.01 -6.69
C HIS A 100 13.96 -18.80 -7.80
N GLN A 101 13.91 -19.59 -8.88
CA GLN A 101 14.78 -19.37 -10.04
C GLN A 101 14.48 -18.06 -10.77
N ARG A 102 13.24 -17.56 -10.69
CA ARG A 102 12.86 -16.27 -11.28
C ARG A 102 13.49 -15.10 -10.54
N ASN A 103 13.59 -15.15 -9.21
CA ASN A 103 14.21 -14.07 -8.43
C ASN A 103 15.67 -13.88 -8.79
N ASP A 104 16.44 -14.96 -8.86
CA ASP A 104 17.86 -14.89 -9.23
C ASP A 104 18.03 -14.36 -10.67
N LYS A 105 17.15 -14.78 -11.58
CA LYS A 105 17.13 -14.26 -12.97
C LYS A 105 16.83 -12.77 -13.00
N VAL A 106 15.82 -12.30 -12.26
CA VAL A 106 15.47 -10.86 -12.20
C VAL A 106 16.60 -10.07 -11.54
N LYS A 107 17.15 -10.54 -10.41
CA LYS A 107 18.31 -9.89 -9.76
C LYS A 107 19.49 -9.78 -10.71
N THR A 108 19.80 -10.84 -11.47
CA THR A 108 20.89 -10.84 -12.45
C THR A 108 20.60 -9.88 -13.60
N ALA A 109 19.41 -9.93 -14.20
CA ALA A 109 19.00 -9.03 -15.27
C ALA A 109 19.07 -7.55 -14.85
N GLN A 110 18.62 -7.23 -13.63
CA GLN A 110 18.66 -5.87 -13.09
C GLN A 110 20.08 -5.40 -12.73
N ARG A 111 21.01 -6.33 -12.42
CA ARG A 111 22.43 -6.03 -12.21
C ARG A 111 23.17 -5.74 -13.52
N GLU A 112 22.77 -6.39 -14.61
CA GLU A 112 23.36 -6.22 -15.95
C GLU A 112 22.63 -5.16 -16.79
N PHE A 113 21.47 -4.69 -16.32
CA PHE A 113 20.67 -3.70 -17.00
C PHE A 113 21.43 -2.39 -17.18
N THR A 114 21.39 -1.88 -18.41
CA THR A 114 21.83 -0.53 -18.75
C THR A 114 20.71 0.18 -19.51
N PRO A 115 20.46 1.47 -19.27
CA PRO A 115 19.43 2.21 -19.98
C PRO A 115 19.72 2.19 -21.48
N SER A 116 18.68 2.03 -22.29
CA SER A 116 18.85 1.91 -23.74
C SER A 116 19.22 3.24 -24.42
N ASN A 117 19.02 4.38 -23.74
CA ASN A 117 19.42 5.70 -24.22
C ASN A 117 20.83 6.06 -23.67
N PRO A 118 21.84 6.28 -24.54
CA PRO A 118 23.19 6.66 -24.11
C PRO A 118 23.28 7.99 -23.32
N GLU A 119 22.31 8.88 -23.47
CA GLU A 119 22.24 10.15 -22.72
C GLU A 119 21.73 9.97 -21.28
N ALA A 120 21.10 8.83 -20.97
CA ALA A 120 20.66 8.47 -19.63
C ALA A 120 21.57 7.37 -19.06
N GLN A 121 22.52 7.73 -18.19
CA GLN A 121 23.42 6.73 -17.59
C GLN A 121 22.73 5.96 -16.46
N ARG A 122 21.74 6.58 -15.81
CA ARG A 122 20.92 5.96 -14.76
C ARG A 122 19.45 6.37 -14.87
N LEU A 123 18.57 5.43 -14.56
CA LEU A 123 17.15 5.71 -14.37
C LEU A 123 16.91 6.29 -12.97
N ARG A 124 15.97 7.24 -12.86
CA ARG A 124 15.65 7.94 -11.61
C ARG A 124 14.18 7.76 -11.29
N PHE A 125 13.91 7.22 -10.10
CA PHE A 125 12.56 6.97 -9.64
C PHE A 125 12.24 7.93 -8.49
N LEU A 126 11.28 8.84 -8.68
CA LEU A 126 10.88 9.78 -7.64
C LEU A 126 9.78 9.16 -6.78
N LEU A 127 10.08 8.93 -5.50
CA LEU A 127 9.12 8.41 -4.52
C LEU A 127 8.37 9.58 -3.89
N HIS A 128 7.05 9.67 -4.08
CA HIS A 128 6.23 10.69 -3.44
C HIS A 128 4.96 10.10 -2.82
N GLY A 129 4.40 10.77 -1.82
CA GLY A 129 3.26 10.25 -1.07
C GLY A 129 3.16 10.85 0.33
N PRO A 130 2.08 10.55 1.07
CA PRO A 130 1.83 11.09 2.39
C PRO A 130 2.98 10.81 3.38
N VAL A 131 3.01 11.60 4.45
CA VAL A 131 3.85 11.32 5.62
C VAL A 131 3.51 9.94 6.18
N GLY A 132 4.53 9.15 6.48
CA GLY A 132 4.36 7.78 7.00
C GLY A 132 3.81 6.77 5.98
N ALA A 133 3.91 7.03 4.68
CA ALA A 133 3.53 6.08 3.62
C ALA A 133 4.53 4.91 3.45
N GLY A 134 5.74 5.02 3.99
CA GLY A 134 6.82 4.05 3.79
C GLY A 134 7.66 4.28 2.52
N LYS A 135 7.81 5.53 2.07
CA LYS A 135 8.63 5.89 0.90
C LYS A 135 10.09 5.45 1.07
N SER A 136 10.76 5.92 2.12
CA SER A 136 12.13 5.53 2.45
C SER A 136 12.25 4.03 2.74
N SER A 137 11.21 3.43 3.33
CA SER A 137 11.15 1.99 3.60
C SER A 137 11.21 1.16 2.32
N ILE A 138 10.58 1.60 1.22
CA ILE A 138 10.66 0.92 -0.08
C ILE A 138 12.08 0.99 -0.64
N ALA A 139 12.72 2.17 -0.63
CA ALA A 139 14.09 2.32 -1.12
C ALA A 139 15.07 1.44 -0.33
N ASN A 140 14.90 1.35 0.99
CA ASN A 140 15.68 0.47 1.86
C ASN A 140 15.39 -1.02 1.61
N SER A 141 14.13 -1.36 1.36
CA SER A 141 13.74 -2.75 1.05
C SER A 141 14.39 -3.22 -0.25
N VAL A 142 14.35 -2.40 -1.31
CA VAL A 142 15.05 -2.69 -2.57
C VAL A 142 16.55 -2.87 -2.33
N ASN A 143 17.19 -1.97 -1.59
CA ASN A 143 18.61 -2.11 -1.25
C ASN A 143 18.93 -3.41 -0.51
N THR A 144 18.08 -3.80 0.44
CA THR A 144 18.22 -5.04 1.20
C THR A 144 18.13 -6.26 0.28
N VAL A 145 17.19 -6.26 -0.69
CA VAL A 145 17.02 -7.35 -1.68
C VAL A 145 18.27 -7.57 -2.54
N PHE A 146 18.94 -6.49 -2.96
CA PHE A 146 20.13 -6.57 -3.84
C PHE A 146 21.45 -6.80 -3.10
N GLN A 147 21.55 -6.37 -1.83
CA GLN A 147 22.74 -6.57 -1.00
C GLN A 147 22.69 -7.83 -0.14
N GLY A 148 21.54 -8.51 -0.05
CA GLY A 148 21.37 -9.75 0.71
C GLY A 148 21.49 -9.58 2.23
N ARG A 149 21.51 -8.35 2.74
CA ARG A 149 21.62 -8.01 4.16
C ARG A 149 20.80 -6.76 4.46
N THR A 150 20.30 -6.65 5.68
CA THR A 150 19.63 -5.42 6.13
C THR A 150 20.58 -4.25 6.03
N THR A 151 20.29 -3.32 5.11
CA THR A 151 21.11 -2.12 4.91
C THR A 151 20.56 -0.98 5.75
N VAL A 152 21.30 -0.55 6.77
CA VAL A 152 21.04 0.73 7.44
C VAL A 152 21.79 1.82 6.68
N ASN A 153 21.28 2.19 5.50
CA ASN A 153 21.86 3.30 4.72
C ASN A 153 21.21 4.66 5.03
N ALA A 154 20.32 4.75 6.03
CA ALA A 154 19.85 6.02 6.54
C ALA A 154 19.40 5.90 8.01
N HIS A 155 19.58 6.98 8.77
CA HIS A 155 18.96 7.22 10.06
C HIS A 155 17.41 7.14 9.95
N ALA A 156 16.86 5.93 10.01
CA ALA A 156 15.45 5.73 10.30
C ALA A 156 15.24 5.99 11.80
N ALA A 157 14.88 7.24 12.14
CA ALA A 157 14.38 7.56 13.47
C ALA A 157 12.90 7.11 13.58
N PRO A 158 12.43 6.76 14.78
CA PRO A 158 11.12 6.16 14.97
C PRO A 158 9.95 7.14 14.80
N SER A 159 8.88 6.59 14.25
CA SER A 159 7.52 7.13 14.07
C SER A 159 7.13 8.23 15.06
N THR A 160 7.23 9.49 14.62
CA THR A 160 6.67 10.64 15.36
C THR A 160 6.01 11.67 14.44
N GLY A 161 4.80 11.38 13.92
CA GLY A 161 3.75 12.35 13.56
C GLY A 161 4.03 13.54 12.62
N LYS A 162 5.27 13.78 12.21
CA LYS A 162 5.79 14.81 11.29
C LYS A 162 6.70 14.11 10.28
N SER A 163 6.90 14.70 9.10
CA SER A 163 7.81 14.10 8.10
C SER A 163 9.23 13.95 8.67
N GLU A 164 9.67 12.70 8.85
CA GLU A 164 11.02 12.35 9.32
C GLU A 164 12.09 12.65 8.25
N THR A 165 11.73 12.51 6.97
CA THR A 165 12.55 12.97 5.84
C THR A 165 12.27 14.46 5.60
N THR A 166 13.26 15.32 5.83
CA THR A 166 13.20 16.77 5.54
C THR A 166 14.06 17.17 4.34
N THR A 167 14.82 16.22 3.78
CA THR A 167 15.76 16.46 2.67
C THR A 167 15.41 15.63 1.43
N TYR A 168 15.86 16.11 0.27
CA TYR A 168 15.86 15.37 -0.99
C TYR A 168 17.05 14.40 -0.98
N ASN A 169 16.76 13.10 -0.85
CA ASN A 169 17.78 12.07 -0.66
C ASN A 169 17.82 11.12 -1.85
N MET A 170 19.00 10.96 -2.44
CA MET A 170 19.27 9.98 -3.49
C MET A 170 19.77 8.66 -2.89
N TYR A 171 18.96 7.63 -3.01
CA TYR A 171 19.31 6.25 -2.67
C TYR A 171 19.89 5.54 -3.89
N GLU A 172 21.21 5.39 -3.89
CA GLU A 172 21.91 4.53 -4.85
C GLU A 172 21.72 3.06 -4.48
N VAL A 173 21.24 2.26 -5.44
CA VAL A 173 21.12 0.81 -5.26
C VAL A 173 22.45 0.14 -5.59
N LYS A 174 22.89 -0.74 -4.69
CA LYS A 174 24.15 -1.48 -4.83
C LYS A 174 23.90 -2.98 -4.74
N ASP A 175 24.72 -3.76 -5.44
CA ASP A 175 24.74 -5.21 -5.29
C ASP A 175 25.57 -5.67 -4.07
N GLU A 176 25.60 -6.98 -3.83
CA GLU A 176 26.42 -7.61 -2.78
C GLU A 176 27.92 -7.28 -2.85
N GLN A 177 28.42 -6.95 -4.05
CA GLN A 177 29.83 -6.60 -4.30
C GLN A 177 30.06 -5.09 -4.14
N GLY A 178 29.03 -4.30 -3.84
CA GLY A 178 29.08 -2.85 -3.72
C GLY A 178 29.07 -2.12 -5.07
N ARG A 179 28.85 -2.82 -6.19
CA ARG A 179 28.72 -2.21 -7.52
C ARG A 179 27.39 -1.47 -7.59
N LYS A 180 27.41 -0.26 -8.15
CA LYS A 180 26.22 0.58 -8.32
C LYS A 180 25.41 0.08 -9.51
N LEU A 181 24.10 -0.05 -9.34
CA LEU A 181 23.17 -0.38 -10.42
C LEU A 181 22.83 0.90 -11.21
N SER A 182 22.34 0.73 -12.44
CA SER A 182 21.98 1.83 -13.34
C SER A 182 20.61 2.46 -13.03
N PHE A 183 20.19 2.44 -11.77
CA PHE A 183 19.00 3.15 -11.31
C PHE A 183 19.13 3.62 -9.86
N VAL A 184 18.42 4.71 -9.54
CA VAL A 184 18.42 5.34 -8.22
C VAL A 184 17.00 5.75 -7.81
N PHE A 185 16.76 5.75 -6.50
CA PHE A 185 15.52 6.25 -5.92
C PHE A 185 15.75 7.61 -5.29
N ASN A 186 14.93 8.59 -5.64
CA ASN A 186 14.91 9.89 -4.99
C ASN A 186 13.73 9.90 -4.01
N ASP A 187 14.03 9.97 -2.72
CA ASP A 187 13.02 10.15 -1.68
C ASP A 187 12.89 11.62 -1.32
N ILE A 188 11.65 12.01 -1.02
CA ILE A 188 11.31 13.38 -0.66
C ILE A 188 10.51 13.44 0.63
N MET A 189 10.47 14.62 1.21
CA MET A 189 9.60 14.92 2.35
C MET A 189 8.15 14.53 2.05
N GLY A 190 7.45 13.98 3.04
CA GLY A 190 6.07 13.54 2.88
C GLY A 190 5.12 14.69 2.57
N LEU A 191 4.05 14.36 1.85
CA LEU A 191 2.96 15.28 1.58
C LEU A 191 2.03 15.36 2.80
N GLU A 192 1.63 16.58 3.16
CA GLU A 192 0.61 16.84 4.17
C GLU A 192 -0.54 17.63 3.55
N GLY A 193 -1.74 17.47 4.11
CA GLY A 193 -2.96 18.12 3.61
C GLY A 193 -3.06 19.61 3.92
N THR A 194 -2.22 20.13 4.82
CA THR A 194 -2.15 21.55 5.17
C THR A 194 -1.38 22.35 4.11
N GLU A 195 -1.74 23.62 3.91
CA GLU A 195 -1.08 24.48 2.91
C GLU A 195 0.38 24.80 3.27
N THR A 196 0.71 24.79 4.57
CA THR A 196 2.05 25.07 5.10
C THR A 196 2.82 23.84 5.59
N GLY A 197 2.22 22.65 5.48
CA GLY A 197 2.82 21.38 5.90
C GLY A 197 3.23 20.49 4.72
N GLY A 198 4.32 19.75 4.93
CA GLY A 198 4.90 18.85 3.95
C GLY A 198 5.57 19.55 2.77
N VAL A 199 5.97 18.76 1.78
CA VAL A 199 6.66 19.27 0.58
C VAL A 199 5.71 20.09 -0.31
N LEU A 200 6.21 21.20 -0.87
CA LEU A 200 5.48 22.03 -1.82
C LEU A 200 5.38 21.33 -3.17
N THR A 201 4.24 21.42 -3.85
CA THR A 201 4.06 20.82 -5.19
C THR A 201 5.03 21.42 -6.21
N ALA A 202 5.38 22.70 -6.07
CA ALA A 202 6.40 23.35 -6.88
C ALA A 202 7.77 22.67 -6.76
N ASP A 203 8.19 22.25 -5.56
CA ASP A 203 9.46 21.55 -5.38
C ASP A 203 9.42 20.14 -5.97
N ILE A 204 8.29 19.43 -5.88
CA ILE A 204 8.12 18.14 -6.55
C ILE A 204 8.23 18.30 -8.06
N ILE A 205 7.62 19.35 -8.63
CA ILE A 205 7.69 19.65 -10.06
C ILE A 205 9.13 19.98 -10.48
N SER A 206 9.85 20.75 -9.66
CA SER A 206 11.28 21.01 -9.86
C SER A 206 12.10 19.71 -9.81
N ALA A 207 11.79 18.80 -8.88
CA ALA A 207 12.43 17.47 -8.81
C ALA A 207 12.14 16.64 -10.06
N LEU A 208 10.89 16.59 -10.53
CA LEU A 208 10.48 15.88 -11.76
C LEU A 208 11.30 16.33 -12.97
N LYS A 209 11.55 17.63 -13.08
CA LYS A 209 12.33 18.25 -14.16
C LYS A 209 13.85 18.13 -13.98
N GLY A 210 14.34 17.59 -12.86
CA GLY A 210 15.77 17.44 -12.58
C GLY A 210 16.46 18.69 -12.02
N HIS A 211 15.68 19.69 -11.56
CA HIS A 211 16.22 20.95 -11.04
C HIS A 211 16.71 20.88 -9.59
N ILE A 212 16.47 19.77 -8.87
CA ILE A 212 16.86 19.60 -7.46
C ILE A 212 18.05 18.65 -7.35
N LYS A 213 19.09 19.07 -6.62
CA LYS A 213 20.27 18.25 -6.30
C LYS A 213 20.10 17.51 -4.97
N ASP A 214 20.87 16.43 -4.81
CA ASP A 214 20.95 15.65 -3.58
C ASP A 214 21.36 16.50 -2.37
N GLY A 215 20.74 16.23 -1.22
CA GLY A 215 20.96 16.96 0.03
C GLY A 215 20.20 18.28 0.16
N TYR A 216 19.31 18.62 -0.78
CA TYR A 216 18.46 19.80 -0.65
C TYR A 216 17.50 19.66 0.55
N GLU A 217 17.54 20.61 1.49
CA GLU A 217 16.59 20.67 2.60
C GLU A 217 15.32 21.43 2.21
N PHE A 218 14.17 20.77 2.32
CA PHE A 218 12.89 21.35 1.90
C PHE A 218 12.46 22.45 2.87
N ASN A 219 12.09 23.60 2.31
CA ASN A 219 11.50 24.68 3.08
C ASN A 219 9.97 24.72 2.85
N PRO A 220 9.14 24.47 3.88
CA PRO A 220 7.67 24.51 3.74
C PRO A 220 7.13 25.90 3.35
N SER A 221 7.93 26.96 3.53
CA SER A 221 7.50 28.35 3.30
C SER A 221 7.81 28.86 1.90
N SER A 222 8.75 28.24 1.18
CA SER A 222 9.19 28.72 -0.15
C SER A 222 9.83 27.62 -0.97
N SER A 223 9.44 27.51 -2.24
CA SER A 223 10.04 26.57 -3.19
C SER A 223 11.45 26.98 -3.64
N LEU A 224 12.26 25.99 -4.01
CA LEU A 224 13.58 26.21 -4.61
C LEU A 224 13.47 26.85 -5.99
N SER A 225 13.96 28.08 -6.13
CA SER A 225 13.98 28.83 -7.39
C SER A 225 15.39 29.13 -7.90
N ALA A 226 16.38 29.23 -7.01
CA ALA A 226 17.78 29.43 -7.32
C ALA A 226 18.67 29.05 -6.13
N GLY A 227 19.93 28.70 -6.37
CA GLY A 227 20.91 28.46 -5.31
C GLY A 227 21.85 27.29 -5.58
N LEU A 228 22.64 26.91 -4.58
CA LEU A 228 23.66 25.86 -4.65
C LEU A 228 23.08 24.49 -5.08
N TYR A 229 21.89 24.18 -4.56
CA TYR A 229 21.16 22.95 -4.79
C TYR A 229 20.22 22.99 -6.00
N TYR A 230 20.13 24.13 -6.70
CA TYR A 230 19.33 24.24 -7.94
C TYR A 230 20.19 23.90 -9.15
N ASN A 231 19.68 23.03 -10.01
CA ASN A 231 20.29 22.69 -11.29
C ASN A 231 19.68 23.55 -12.39
N ASN A 232 20.44 24.53 -12.89
CA ASN A 232 19.97 25.48 -13.90
C ASN A 232 19.71 24.81 -15.26
N ASN A 233 20.40 23.72 -15.59
CA ASN A 233 20.29 23.07 -16.88
C ASN A 233 20.27 21.54 -16.70
N PRO A 234 19.11 20.96 -16.35
CA PRO A 234 18.99 19.53 -16.09
C PRO A 234 19.20 18.71 -17.35
N THR A 235 20.10 17.73 -17.25
CA THR A 235 20.32 16.72 -18.28
C THR A 235 19.24 15.64 -18.24
N LEU A 236 19.19 14.75 -19.23
CA LEU A 236 18.30 13.58 -19.16
C LEU A 236 18.61 12.72 -17.93
N ASP A 237 19.90 12.56 -17.59
CA ASP A 237 20.34 11.87 -16.38
C ASP A 237 19.86 12.52 -15.10
N ASP A 238 19.58 13.83 -15.07
CA ASP A 238 19.07 14.54 -13.88
C ASP A 238 17.54 14.42 -13.74
N LYS A 239 16.83 14.20 -14.84
CA LYS A 239 15.36 14.13 -14.87
C LYS A 239 14.83 12.86 -14.23
N VAL A 240 13.59 12.94 -13.78
CA VAL A 240 12.87 11.76 -13.28
C VAL A 240 12.37 10.95 -14.46
N HIS A 241 12.64 9.65 -14.41
CA HIS A 241 12.30 8.69 -15.46
C HIS A 241 11.03 7.89 -15.14
N CYS A 242 10.66 7.79 -13.86
CA CYS A 242 9.37 7.29 -13.43
C CYS A 242 8.94 7.95 -12.12
N LEU A 243 7.68 8.38 -12.06
CA LEU A 243 7.06 8.86 -10.83
C LEU A 243 6.45 7.67 -10.09
N VAL A 244 6.76 7.52 -8.81
CA VAL A 244 6.28 6.41 -7.98
C VAL A 244 5.50 6.96 -6.79
N SER A 245 4.17 6.84 -6.82
CA SER A 245 3.29 7.20 -5.71
C SER A 245 3.22 6.09 -4.67
N VAL A 246 3.61 6.35 -3.44
CA VAL A 246 3.52 5.40 -2.33
C VAL A 246 2.29 5.73 -1.49
N ILE A 247 1.36 4.78 -1.38
CA ILE A 247 0.06 4.96 -0.73
C ILE A 247 -0.15 3.87 0.34
N PRO A 248 -0.25 4.23 1.62
CA PRO A 248 -0.57 3.28 2.68
C PRO A 248 -2.05 2.87 2.59
N ALA A 249 -2.32 1.57 2.53
CA ALA A 249 -3.64 1.01 2.30
C ALA A 249 -4.59 1.23 3.47
N ASP A 250 -4.08 1.18 4.70
CA ASP A 250 -4.80 1.43 5.95
C ASP A 250 -5.25 2.89 6.12
N LYS A 251 -4.59 3.83 5.44
CA LYS A 251 -4.92 5.26 5.52
C LYS A 251 -5.66 5.80 4.30
N ILE A 252 -6.12 4.93 3.38
CA ILE A 252 -6.84 5.37 2.16
C ILE A 252 -8.04 6.27 2.50
N LEU A 253 -8.84 5.92 3.51
CA LEU A 253 -9.97 6.74 3.94
C LEU A 253 -9.54 8.15 4.37
N LEU A 254 -8.43 8.26 5.10
CA LEU A 254 -7.88 9.55 5.53
C LEU A 254 -7.37 10.37 4.33
N LEU A 255 -6.91 9.70 3.27
CA LEU A 255 -6.56 10.38 2.01
C LEU A 255 -7.80 10.94 1.33
N GLU A 256 -8.91 10.18 1.32
CA GLU A 256 -10.19 10.61 0.76
C GLU A 256 -10.79 11.82 1.51
N GLU A 257 -10.68 11.84 2.83
CA GLU A 257 -11.12 12.96 3.67
C GLU A 257 -10.21 14.19 3.52
N SER A 258 -8.92 14.00 3.23
CA SER A 258 -7.94 15.08 3.08
C SER A 258 -7.94 15.64 1.64
N HIS A 259 -8.89 16.53 1.35
CA HIS A 259 -9.00 17.21 0.05
C HIS A 259 -7.70 17.91 -0.38
N GLY A 260 -6.94 18.50 0.55
CA GLY A 260 -5.66 19.16 0.25
C GLY A 260 -4.59 18.19 -0.27
N LEU A 261 -4.52 16.99 0.29
CA LEU A 261 -3.55 15.97 -0.09
C LEU A 261 -3.87 15.35 -1.46
N ILE A 262 -5.14 15.06 -1.73
CA ILE A 262 -5.59 14.59 -3.04
C ILE A 262 -5.28 15.64 -4.11
N LYS A 263 -5.52 16.92 -3.81
CA LYS A 263 -5.23 18.01 -4.75
C LYS A 263 -3.74 18.05 -5.09
N LYS A 264 -2.84 18.04 -4.09
CA LYS A 264 -1.39 18.03 -4.32
C LYS A 264 -0.93 16.80 -5.15
N MET A 265 -1.43 15.61 -4.82
CA MET A 265 -1.12 14.38 -5.57
C MET A 265 -1.61 14.41 -7.02
N ARG A 266 -2.79 15.02 -7.26
CA ARG A 266 -3.35 15.20 -8.61
C ARG A 266 -2.53 16.19 -9.43
N GLU A 267 -2.17 17.33 -8.85
CA GLU A 267 -1.34 18.34 -9.51
C GLU A 267 0.00 17.75 -9.99
N VAL A 268 0.69 17.02 -9.13
CA VAL A 268 1.96 16.34 -9.49
C VAL A 268 1.75 15.32 -10.62
N ARG A 269 0.66 14.53 -10.54
CA ARG A 269 0.32 13.54 -11.56
C ARG A 269 0.05 14.19 -12.92
N ASP A 270 -0.71 15.28 -12.95
CA ASP A 270 -1.05 15.98 -14.19
C ASP A 270 0.21 16.56 -14.84
N VAL A 271 1.15 17.09 -14.05
CA VAL A 271 2.44 17.55 -14.56
C VAL A 271 3.28 16.38 -15.09
N ALA A 272 3.38 15.27 -14.35
CA ALA A 272 4.10 14.09 -14.84
C ALA A 272 3.52 13.56 -16.15
N LYS A 273 2.19 13.55 -16.28
CA LYS A 273 1.49 13.17 -17.52
C LYS A 273 1.82 14.12 -18.67
N ASN A 274 1.87 15.43 -18.43
CA ASN A 274 2.25 16.42 -19.44
C ASN A 274 3.71 16.30 -19.88
N LEU A 275 4.57 15.75 -19.01
CA LEU A 275 5.97 15.42 -19.32
C LEU A 275 6.14 14.01 -19.90
N ASP A 276 5.04 13.27 -20.12
CA ASP A 276 5.03 11.87 -20.56
C ASP A 276 5.82 10.92 -19.64
N ILE A 277 6.01 11.32 -18.38
CA ILE A 277 6.70 10.52 -17.38
C ILE A 277 5.73 9.42 -16.91
N PRO A 278 6.15 8.13 -16.97
CA PRO A 278 5.31 7.04 -16.50
C PRO A 278 5.04 7.18 -14.99
N HIS A 279 3.81 6.87 -14.61
CA HIS A 279 3.33 6.99 -13.24
C HIS A 279 2.91 5.64 -12.67
N VAL A 280 3.62 5.17 -11.65
CA VAL A 280 3.37 3.91 -10.95
C VAL A 280 2.84 4.20 -9.55
N VAL A 281 1.85 3.42 -9.10
CA VAL A 281 1.31 3.50 -7.74
C VAL A 281 1.66 2.23 -6.98
N LEU A 282 2.35 2.39 -5.86
CA LEU A 282 2.73 1.34 -4.92
C LEU A 282 1.85 1.45 -3.66
N MET A 283 1.12 0.38 -3.37
CA MET A 283 0.34 0.29 -2.13
C MET A 283 1.14 -0.41 -1.05
N THR A 284 1.27 0.22 0.12
CA THR A 284 1.96 -0.28 1.32
C THR A 284 0.95 -0.57 2.44
N HIS A 285 1.36 -1.20 3.55
CA HIS A 285 0.50 -1.51 4.70
C HIS A 285 -0.80 -2.26 4.32
N VAL A 286 -0.73 -3.14 3.32
CA VAL A 286 -1.90 -3.87 2.79
C VAL A 286 -2.47 -4.84 3.84
N ASP A 287 -1.64 -5.33 4.75
CA ASP A 287 -2.01 -6.29 5.80
C ASP A 287 -2.95 -5.67 6.86
N SER A 288 -2.89 -4.34 7.02
CA SER A 288 -3.65 -3.60 8.02
C SER A 288 -4.98 -3.03 7.50
N CYS A 289 -5.33 -3.28 6.22
CA CYS A 289 -6.53 -2.68 5.62
C CYS A 289 -7.70 -3.67 5.46
N PRO A 290 -8.84 -3.45 6.14
CA PRO A 290 -10.07 -4.22 5.92
C PRO A 290 -10.75 -3.88 4.58
N LEU A 291 -10.54 -2.66 4.05
CA LEU A 291 -11.33 -2.04 2.96
C LEU A 291 -10.80 -2.30 1.55
N VAL A 292 -9.57 -2.82 1.41
CA VAL A 292 -9.00 -3.27 0.12
C VAL A 292 -9.76 -4.47 -0.47
N LYS A 293 -10.77 -4.99 0.26
CA LYS A 293 -11.56 -6.18 -0.07
C LYS A 293 -12.82 -5.89 -0.90
N GLU A 294 -13.30 -4.64 -1.02
CA GLU A 294 -14.60 -4.36 -1.64
C GLU A 294 -14.56 -3.65 -3.00
N ASP A 295 -13.65 -2.70 -3.26
CA ASP A 295 -13.68 -1.96 -4.54
C ASP A 295 -12.32 -1.37 -4.93
N LEU A 296 -11.61 -2.03 -5.86
CA LEU A 296 -10.30 -1.59 -6.35
C LEU A 296 -10.40 -0.54 -7.47
N ASP A 297 -11.58 -0.37 -8.06
CA ASP A 297 -11.78 0.43 -9.28
C ASP A 297 -11.95 1.92 -9.00
N LYS A 298 -12.26 2.32 -7.75
CA LYS A 298 -12.48 3.73 -7.38
C LYS A 298 -11.22 4.52 -7.04
N ILE A 299 -10.10 3.85 -6.75
CA ILE A 299 -8.90 4.52 -6.16
C ILE A 299 -7.80 4.65 -7.22
N TYR A 300 -8.10 5.32 -8.33
CA TYR A 300 -7.19 5.70 -9.43
C TYR A 300 -6.82 4.63 -10.46
N PHE A 301 -7.22 4.93 -11.70
CA PHE A 301 -6.97 4.22 -12.96
C PHE A 301 -5.49 4.20 -13.36
N SER A 302 -4.73 3.18 -12.94
CA SER A 302 -3.55 2.64 -13.64
C SER A 302 -3.21 1.24 -13.11
N LYS A 303 -2.38 0.46 -13.83
CA LYS A 303 -1.96 -0.90 -13.42
C LYS A 303 -1.34 -0.87 -12.01
N LYS A 304 -2.09 -1.30 -10.99
CA LYS A 304 -1.69 -1.25 -9.57
C LYS A 304 -0.71 -2.37 -9.23
N ILE A 305 0.36 -2.02 -8.50
CA ILE A 305 1.30 -2.99 -7.91
C ILE A 305 1.21 -2.86 -6.39
N LYS A 306 0.90 -3.96 -5.70
CA LYS A 306 0.83 -4.04 -4.22
C LYS A 306 2.18 -4.52 -3.68
N ILE A 307 2.71 -3.88 -2.65
CA ILE A 307 3.97 -4.23 -2.00
C ILE A 307 3.76 -4.42 -0.50
N ALA A 308 4.24 -5.54 0.05
CA ALA A 308 4.42 -5.72 1.48
C ALA A 308 5.80 -5.16 1.88
N ASN A 309 5.87 -4.35 2.94
CA ASN A 309 7.12 -3.70 3.38
C ASN A 309 7.76 -4.53 4.51
N TYR A 310 9.10 -4.67 4.50
CA TYR A 310 9.89 -5.36 5.54
C TYR A 310 9.97 -4.66 6.91
N HIS A 311 9.10 -3.69 7.20
CA HIS A 311 9.33 -2.75 8.32
C HIS A 311 9.26 -3.40 9.72
N GLU A 312 8.82 -4.66 9.84
CA GLU A 312 8.74 -5.38 11.13
C GLU A 312 9.45 -6.74 11.15
N GLU A 313 10.01 -7.21 10.02
CA GLU A 313 10.61 -8.55 9.96
C GLU A 313 12.14 -8.47 9.99
N ASN A 314 12.73 -8.97 11.08
CA ASN A 314 14.17 -9.13 11.25
C ASN A 314 14.79 -10.22 10.32
N ARG A 315 14.07 -10.69 9.29
CA ARG A 315 14.50 -11.73 8.36
C ARG A 315 14.08 -11.36 6.94
N VAL A 316 14.98 -11.59 5.99
CA VAL A 316 14.70 -11.50 4.56
C VAL A 316 13.69 -12.63 4.22
N ASP A 317 12.42 -12.26 4.03
CA ASP A 317 11.39 -13.17 3.53
C ASP A 317 11.44 -13.23 2.00
N GLU A 318 11.82 -14.39 1.45
CA GLU A 318 11.93 -14.63 0.01
C GLU A 318 10.63 -14.34 -0.76
N LYS A 319 9.47 -14.39 -0.11
CA LYS A 319 8.17 -14.08 -0.73
C LYS A 319 8.00 -12.59 -0.96
N VAL A 320 8.42 -11.77 0.00
CA VAL A 320 8.35 -10.31 -0.09
C VAL A 320 9.36 -9.79 -1.12
N ASP A 321 10.52 -10.45 -1.21
CA ASP A 321 11.55 -10.22 -2.24
C ASP A 321 10.95 -10.34 -3.65
N CYS A 322 10.15 -11.39 -3.92
CA CYS A 322 9.51 -11.59 -5.23
C CYS A 322 8.64 -10.40 -5.65
N VAL A 323 7.86 -9.88 -4.70
CA VAL A 323 6.89 -8.81 -4.94
C VAL A 323 7.62 -7.51 -5.23
N ILE A 324 8.68 -7.23 -4.46
CA ILE A 324 9.53 -6.06 -4.67
C ILE A 324 10.26 -6.15 -6.01
N LEU A 325 10.82 -7.32 -6.36
CA LEU A 325 11.53 -7.54 -7.62
C LEU A 325 10.60 -7.40 -8.82
N ASP A 326 9.41 -8.01 -8.79
CA ASP A 326 8.44 -7.85 -9.88
C ASP A 326 7.95 -6.39 -9.99
N ALA A 327 7.78 -5.69 -8.86
CA ALA A 327 7.41 -4.27 -8.88
C ALA A 327 8.51 -3.41 -9.52
N LEU A 328 9.74 -3.63 -9.09
CA LEU A 328 10.92 -2.95 -9.61
C LEU A 328 11.12 -3.22 -11.09
N ASP A 329 10.99 -4.47 -11.52
CA ASP A 329 11.16 -4.86 -12.92
C ASP A 329 10.19 -4.09 -13.83
N ASN A 330 8.92 -3.97 -13.42
CA ASN A 330 7.96 -3.15 -14.15
C ASN A 330 8.34 -1.65 -14.16
N ILE A 331 8.78 -1.10 -13.02
CA ILE A 331 9.19 0.32 -12.93
C ILE A 331 10.38 0.60 -13.86
N VAL A 332 11.39 -0.28 -13.83
CA VAL A 332 12.59 -0.18 -14.69
C VAL A 332 12.20 -0.27 -16.16
N ASN A 333 11.34 -1.22 -16.54
CA ASN A 333 10.87 -1.36 -17.91
C ASN A 333 10.11 -0.11 -18.39
N PHE A 334 9.16 0.41 -17.60
CA PHE A 334 8.42 1.63 -17.97
C PHE A 334 9.32 2.85 -18.10
N ALA A 335 10.30 3.00 -17.22
CA ALA A 335 11.28 4.07 -17.29
C ALA A 335 12.23 3.90 -18.49
N ASN A 336 12.60 2.67 -18.83
CA ASN A 336 13.42 2.38 -20.00
C ASN A 336 12.65 2.74 -21.30
N ASP A 337 11.38 2.35 -21.40
CA ASP A 337 10.50 2.72 -22.51
C ASP A 337 10.33 4.24 -22.64
N TYR A 338 10.31 4.96 -21.51
CA TYR A 338 10.32 6.42 -21.51
C TYR A 338 11.62 7.00 -22.09
N VAL A 339 12.80 6.56 -21.63
CA VAL A 339 14.07 7.10 -22.16
C VAL A 339 14.32 6.74 -23.62
N ILE A 340 13.82 5.59 -24.09
CA ILE A 340 13.86 5.21 -25.51
C ILE A 340 13.09 6.23 -26.36
N ARG A 341 11.89 6.63 -25.91
CA ARG A 341 11.07 7.65 -26.59
C ARG A 341 11.70 9.05 -26.61
N GLN A 342 12.74 9.31 -25.82
CA GLN A 342 13.47 10.57 -25.84
C GLN A 342 14.65 10.58 -26.84
N ILE A 343 14.91 9.45 -27.53
CA ILE A 343 15.94 9.36 -28.60
C ILE A 343 15.38 9.87 -29.93
N GLU A 344 14.07 9.76 -30.14
CA GLU A 344 13.34 10.12 -31.36
C GLU A 344 13.06 11.62 -31.49
#